data_AF-A0A7M2C8Q2-F1
#
_entry.id   AF-A0A7M2C8Q2-F1
#
_cell.length_a   1.000
_cell.length_b   1.000
_cell.length_c   1.000
_cell.angle_alpha   90.00
_cell.angle_beta   90.00
_cell.angle_gamma   90.00
#
_symmetry.space_group_name_H-M   'P 1'
#
loop_
_entity.id
_entity.type
_entity.pdbx_description
1 polymer ?
#
loop_
_entity_poly.entity_id
_entity_poly.type
_entity_poly.pdbx_seq_one_letter_code
_entity_poly.pdbx_strand_id
1 'polypeptide(L)'
;MTVIPMNRQPKGVPVGGQFAATAHAEPSVSLTSGTAGRHAASATPNRPVPESLLMAHFQDPKLIPDLEWMIERSADADEMELDHRSEIFSDHVPNLNVEEAYGYFNKARREFVEGGDWRATLAECAAADTTAHPGGTLKGDYQPPIATHQAGYMDGTLTTGSKYTGYRDATEICKDIRADLKAAVAANYLPAALKYSVKNDKYSGGQSITVTVQGVSDEDRLDPTELDHNGDHKKMPEAVELEKRVDAITNAYNRTDRGNNYDYANVAYWGRAEIETDWARDFRESEAAKRKAARDARVNG
;
A
#
# COMPACT_ATOMS: atom_id res chain seq x y z
N MET A 1 -46.45 -42.51 11.50
CA MET A 1 -47.20 -41.31 11.90
C MET A 1 -46.21 -40.37 12.57
N THR A 2 -45.77 -39.34 11.85
CA THR A 2 -44.69 -38.44 12.28
C THR A 2 -45.32 -37.14 12.78
N VAL A 3 -45.10 -36.81 14.05
CA VAL A 3 -45.67 -35.63 14.71
C VAL A 3 -44.74 -34.44 14.47
N ILE A 4 -45.25 -33.39 13.83
CA ILE A 4 -44.56 -32.12 13.59
C ILE A 4 -44.67 -31.25 14.86
N PRO A 5 -43.57 -30.70 15.42
CA PRO A 5 -43.67 -29.81 16.56
C PRO A 5 -44.15 -28.39 16.16
N MET A 6 -45.18 -27.90 16.86
CA MET A 6 -45.71 -26.54 16.73
C MET A 6 -44.76 -25.51 17.36
N ASN A 7 -44.41 -24.47 16.61
CA ASN A 7 -43.74 -23.27 17.11
C ASN A 7 -44.66 -22.49 18.07
N ARG A 8 -44.16 -22.19 19.27
CA ARG A 8 -44.82 -21.29 20.23
C ARG A 8 -44.35 -19.85 19.99
N GLN A 9 -45.28 -18.92 19.78
CA GLN A 9 -44.99 -17.48 19.80
C GLN A 9 -44.74 -17.00 21.24
N PRO A 10 -43.71 -16.18 21.49
CA PRO A 10 -43.55 -15.50 22.77
C PRO A 10 -44.57 -14.37 22.93
N LYS A 11 -45.17 -14.32 24.12
CA LYS A 11 -46.24 -13.40 24.52
C LYS A 11 -45.61 -12.20 25.23
N GLY A 12 -45.70 -11.00 24.64
CA GLY A 12 -45.34 -9.75 25.34
C GLY A 12 -44.62 -8.72 24.47
N VAL A 13 -45.36 -8.04 23.59
CA VAL A 13 -44.93 -6.75 23.03
C VAL A 13 -45.84 -5.69 23.67
N PRO A 14 -45.33 -4.74 24.46
CA PRO A 14 -46.12 -3.63 24.97
C PRO A 14 -46.51 -2.71 23.81
N VAL A 15 -47.81 -2.57 23.59
CA VAL A 15 -48.38 -1.60 22.66
C VAL A 15 -48.73 -0.36 23.47
N GLY A 16 -48.13 0.79 23.16
CA GLY A 16 -48.61 2.10 23.61
C GLY A 16 -47.60 2.95 24.36
N GLY A 17 -46.76 3.68 23.61
CA GLY A 17 -46.10 4.90 24.08
C GLY A 17 -46.53 6.04 23.17
N GLN A 18 -47.38 6.94 23.67
CA GLN A 18 -47.75 8.17 22.99
C GLN A 18 -46.54 9.10 22.94
N PHE A 19 -46.00 9.37 21.75
CA PHE A 19 -45.01 10.42 21.56
C PHE A 19 -45.73 11.77 21.49
N ALA A 20 -45.44 12.65 22.44
CA ALA A 20 -45.87 14.03 22.42
C ALA A 20 -45.17 14.77 21.26
N ALA A 21 -45.94 15.48 20.45
CA ALA A 21 -45.42 16.33 19.38
C ALA A 21 -44.82 17.61 19.99
N THR A 22 -43.52 17.61 20.28
CA THR A 22 -42.76 18.84 20.50
C THR A 22 -42.41 19.45 19.14
N ALA A 23 -43.07 20.56 18.81
CA ALA A 23 -42.76 21.39 17.66
C ALA A 23 -41.37 22.04 17.86
N HIS A 24 -40.35 21.46 17.23
CA HIS A 24 -39.08 22.14 17.04
C HIS A 24 -39.17 23.02 15.79
N ALA A 25 -38.94 24.32 15.96
CA ALA A 25 -38.75 25.25 14.86
C ALA A 25 -37.45 24.89 14.14
N GLU A 26 -37.54 24.44 12.89
CA GLU A 26 -36.38 24.20 12.04
C GLU A 26 -35.77 25.54 11.62
N PRO A 27 -34.46 25.77 11.83
CA PRO A 27 -33.78 26.92 11.23
C PRO A 27 -33.71 26.71 9.71
N SER A 28 -34.06 27.75 8.95
CA SER A 28 -33.98 27.76 7.49
C SER A 28 -32.54 27.51 7.03
N VAL A 29 -32.27 26.30 6.54
CA VAL A 29 -31.01 25.96 5.88
C VAL A 29 -31.00 26.62 4.51
N SER A 30 -30.23 27.70 4.37
CA SER A 30 -29.97 28.33 3.08
C SER A 30 -28.92 27.50 2.33
N LEU A 31 -29.36 26.78 1.30
CA LEU A 31 -28.48 26.11 0.35
C LEU A 31 -28.02 27.13 -0.69
N THR A 32 -27.02 27.94 -0.37
CA THR A 32 -26.26 28.65 -1.40
C THR A 32 -25.52 27.61 -2.22
N SER A 33 -25.88 27.51 -3.51
CA SER A 33 -25.17 26.72 -4.52
C SER A 33 -23.78 27.29 -4.73
N GLY A 34 -22.87 26.99 -3.81
CA GLY A 34 -21.45 27.15 -4.01
C GLY A 34 -20.99 26.07 -4.96
N THR A 35 -20.55 26.47 -6.15
CA THR A 35 -19.73 25.66 -7.05
C THR A 35 -18.38 25.39 -6.38
N ALA A 36 -18.40 24.65 -5.28
CA ALA A 36 -17.21 24.09 -4.68
C ALA A 36 -16.81 22.93 -5.58
N GLY A 37 -15.84 23.19 -6.47
CA GLY A 37 -14.99 22.12 -6.96
C GLY A 37 -14.58 21.28 -5.75
N ARG A 38 -14.68 19.96 -5.88
CA ARG A 38 -14.22 19.01 -4.86
C ARG A 38 -12.70 19.09 -4.75
N HIS A 39 -12.19 20.23 -4.28
CA HIS A 39 -10.87 20.28 -3.70
C HIS A 39 -11.04 19.60 -2.34
N ALA A 40 -10.64 18.33 -2.29
CA ALA A 40 -10.32 17.70 -1.01
C ALA A 40 -9.50 18.73 -0.22
N ALA A 41 -9.83 18.93 1.06
CA ALA A 41 -9.08 19.84 1.92
C ALA A 41 -7.58 19.63 1.65
N SER A 42 -6.85 20.70 1.31
CA SER A 42 -5.42 20.61 0.96
C SER A 42 -4.76 19.67 1.94
N ALA A 43 -4.38 18.48 1.45
CA ALA A 43 -3.60 17.54 2.23
C ALA A 43 -2.44 18.35 2.80
N THR A 44 -2.39 18.47 4.12
CA THR A 44 -1.40 19.33 4.78
C THR A 44 -0.04 18.89 4.23
N PRO A 45 0.65 19.72 3.42
CA PRO A 45 1.71 19.24 2.53
C PRO A 45 2.99 18.82 3.27
N ASN A 46 2.93 18.76 4.61
CA ASN A 46 4.01 18.43 5.50
C ASN A 46 3.50 17.60 6.68
N ARG A 47 2.71 16.54 6.44
CA ARG A 47 2.55 15.55 7.50
C ARG A 47 3.93 14.90 7.72
N PRO A 48 4.50 14.95 8.92
CA PRO A 48 5.78 14.31 9.18
C PRO A 48 5.62 12.80 9.00
N VAL A 49 6.44 12.21 8.12
CA VAL A 49 6.53 10.76 7.97
C VAL A 49 7.09 10.19 9.27
N PRO A 50 6.42 9.23 9.92
CA PRO A 50 6.95 8.59 11.12
C PRO A 50 8.31 7.96 10.86
N GLU A 51 9.23 8.04 11.83
CA GLU A 51 10.58 7.46 11.71
C GLU A 51 10.53 5.94 11.43
N SER A 52 9.50 5.26 11.95
CA SER A 52 9.22 3.84 11.71
C SER A 52 8.89 3.50 10.25
N LEU A 53 8.52 4.50 9.44
CA LEU A 53 8.13 4.37 8.03
C LEU A 53 9.09 5.07 7.06
N LEU A 54 10.19 5.66 7.55
CA LEU A 54 11.20 6.26 6.68
C LEU A 54 11.94 5.18 5.88
N MET A 55 11.74 5.19 4.56
CA MET A 55 12.35 4.27 3.61
C MET A 55 13.10 5.04 2.53
N ALA A 56 14.20 4.50 2.01
CA ALA A 56 14.88 5.14 0.88
C ALA A 56 13.95 5.31 -0.33
N HIS A 57 14.17 6.37 -1.09
CA HIS A 57 13.56 6.51 -2.39
C HIS A 57 13.99 5.35 -3.30
N PHE A 58 13.02 4.72 -3.95
CA PHE A 58 13.25 3.80 -5.04
C PHE A 58 12.52 4.37 -6.25
N GLN A 59 13.30 4.89 -7.19
CA GLN A 59 12.75 5.45 -8.41
C GLN A 59 12.10 4.34 -9.23
N ASP A 60 10.80 4.44 -9.47
CA ASP A 60 10.09 3.50 -10.33
C ASP A 60 10.75 3.52 -11.72
N PRO A 61 11.15 2.36 -12.28
CA PRO A 61 11.66 2.28 -13.65
C PRO A 61 10.74 2.90 -14.71
N LYS A 62 9.44 3.04 -14.42
CA LYS A 62 8.45 3.69 -15.29
C LYS A 62 8.39 5.21 -15.15
N LEU A 63 8.98 5.79 -14.09
CA LEU A 63 8.89 7.23 -13.86
C LEU A 63 9.33 8.03 -15.09
N ILE A 64 10.54 7.76 -15.62
CA ILE A 64 11.04 8.50 -16.79
C ILE A 64 10.13 8.29 -18.01
N PRO A 65 9.77 7.07 -18.44
CA PRO A 65 8.79 6.87 -19.51
C PRO A 65 7.46 7.60 -19.32
N ASP A 66 6.93 7.63 -18.09
CA ASP A 66 5.67 8.31 -17.79
C ASP A 66 5.82 9.83 -17.92
N LEU A 67 6.91 10.40 -17.37
CA LEU A 67 7.25 11.82 -17.55
C LEU A 67 7.48 12.16 -19.04
N GLU A 68 8.11 11.26 -19.80
CA GLU A 68 8.31 11.42 -21.23
C GLU A 68 6.98 11.51 -21.98
N TRP A 69 6.07 10.60 -21.69
CA TRP A 69 4.73 10.60 -22.27
C TRP A 69 3.97 11.91 -21.96
N MET A 70 4.12 12.45 -20.73
CA MET A 70 3.49 13.72 -20.36
C MET A 70 4.02 14.89 -21.20
N ILE A 71 5.34 14.96 -21.41
CA ILE A 71 5.96 16.00 -22.23
C ILE A 71 5.54 15.88 -23.69
N GLU A 72 5.61 14.68 -24.28
CA GLU A 72 5.22 14.44 -25.67
C GLU A 72 3.76 14.85 -25.92
N ARG A 73 2.86 14.56 -24.97
CA ARG A 73 1.44 14.90 -25.08
C ARG A 73 1.13 16.37 -24.80
N SER A 74 2.07 17.13 -24.24
CA SER A 74 1.93 18.55 -23.95
C SER A 74 2.26 19.47 -25.13
N ALA A 75 2.79 18.92 -26.23
CA ALA A 75 3.23 19.71 -27.38
C ALA A 75 2.08 20.45 -28.07
N ASP A 76 0.96 19.77 -28.26
CA ASP A 76 -0.25 20.28 -28.94
C ASP A 76 -1.39 20.62 -27.98
N ALA A 77 -1.12 20.59 -26.67
CA ALA A 77 -2.11 20.83 -25.63
C ALA A 77 -2.51 22.32 -25.57
N ASP A 78 -3.81 22.59 -25.36
CA ASP A 78 -4.30 23.92 -25.05
C ASP A 78 -3.94 24.33 -23.60
N GLU A 79 -4.22 25.58 -23.22
CA GLU A 79 -3.85 26.11 -21.89
C GLU A 79 -4.45 25.30 -20.73
N MET A 80 -5.68 24.80 -20.89
CA MET A 80 -6.36 24.02 -19.86
C MET A 80 -5.76 22.60 -19.76
N GLU A 81 -5.48 21.97 -20.90
CA GLU A 81 -4.80 20.68 -20.94
C GLU A 81 -3.36 20.77 -20.39
N LEU A 82 -2.67 21.89 -20.60
CA LEU A 82 -1.33 22.12 -20.08
C LEU A 82 -1.30 22.19 -18.56
N ASP A 83 -2.25 22.93 -17.97
CA ASP A 83 -2.38 23.01 -16.51
C ASP A 83 -2.61 21.61 -15.91
N HIS A 84 -3.55 20.86 -16.48
CA HIS A 84 -3.82 19.49 -16.06
C HIS A 84 -2.61 18.55 -16.20
N ARG A 85 -1.83 18.68 -17.29
CA ARG A 85 -0.61 17.86 -17.47
C ARG A 85 0.49 18.24 -16.49
N SER A 86 0.61 19.51 -16.13
CA SER A 86 1.57 19.96 -15.13
C SER A 86 1.20 19.44 -13.73
N GLU A 87 -0.10 19.38 -13.41
CA GLU A 87 -0.60 18.75 -12.19
C GLU A 87 -0.24 17.26 -12.14
N ILE A 88 -0.57 16.49 -13.19
CA ILE A 88 -0.21 15.05 -13.26
C ILE A 88 1.32 14.87 -13.21
N PHE A 89 2.09 15.73 -13.87
CA PHE A 89 3.55 15.68 -13.79
C PHE A 89 4.03 15.83 -12.34
N SER A 90 3.45 16.75 -11.57
CA SER A 90 3.80 16.94 -10.16
C SER A 90 3.41 15.75 -9.28
N ASP A 91 2.31 15.06 -9.59
CA ASP A 91 1.93 13.81 -8.90
C ASP A 91 2.97 12.70 -9.07
N HIS A 92 3.73 12.70 -10.18
CA HIS A 92 4.80 11.72 -10.43
C HIS A 92 6.12 12.05 -9.70
N VAL A 93 6.31 13.27 -9.21
CA VAL A 93 7.48 13.72 -8.45
C VAL A 93 7.07 14.36 -7.13
N PRO A 94 6.42 13.58 -6.24
CA PRO A 94 5.71 14.12 -5.07
C PRO A 94 6.63 14.69 -3.99
N ASN A 95 7.95 14.49 -4.08
CA ASN A 95 8.90 15.04 -3.11
C ASN A 95 9.38 16.44 -3.50
N LEU A 96 9.13 16.87 -4.74
CA LEU A 96 9.34 18.24 -5.16
C LEU A 96 8.14 19.09 -4.76
N ASN A 97 8.39 20.36 -4.42
CA ASN A 97 7.27 21.28 -4.29
C ASN A 97 6.66 21.55 -5.68
N VAL A 98 5.39 21.94 -5.72
CA VAL A 98 4.63 22.12 -6.98
C VAL A 98 5.32 23.11 -7.91
N GLU A 99 5.88 24.20 -7.39
CA GLU A 99 6.57 25.22 -8.21
C GLU A 99 7.85 24.66 -8.86
N GLU A 100 8.62 23.84 -8.13
CA GLU A 100 9.81 23.16 -8.66
C GLU A 100 9.44 22.13 -9.73
N ALA A 101 8.44 21.29 -9.47
CA ALA A 101 7.95 20.31 -10.45
C ALA A 101 7.46 21.00 -11.73
N TYR A 102 6.71 22.10 -11.59
CA TYR A 102 6.24 22.91 -12.72
C TYR A 102 7.40 23.57 -13.47
N GLY A 103 8.45 23.98 -12.75
CA GLY A 103 9.69 24.48 -13.34
C GLY A 103 10.35 23.45 -14.27
N TYR A 104 10.49 22.20 -13.80
CA TYR A 104 11.02 21.10 -14.61
C TYR A 104 10.12 20.78 -15.81
N PHE A 105 8.81 20.69 -15.62
CA PHE A 105 7.85 20.45 -16.70
C PHE A 105 7.95 21.52 -17.80
N ASN A 106 7.89 22.79 -17.43
CA ASN A 106 7.94 23.90 -18.39
C ASN A 106 9.28 23.98 -19.12
N LYS A 107 10.40 23.69 -18.44
CA LYS A 107 11.73 23.61 -19.06
C LYS A 107 11.79 22.47 -20.07
N ALA A 108 11.40 21.25 -19.68
CA ALA A 108 11.42 20.08 -20.55
C ALA A 108 10.50 20.27 -21.77
N ARG A 109 9.30 20.82 -21.58
CA ARG A 109 8.38 21.11 -22.68
C ARG A 109 8.95 22.14 -23.67
N ARG A 110 9.53 23.24 -23.18
CA ARG A 110 10.18 24.23 -24.04
C ARG A 110 11.31 23.59 -24.85
N GLU A 111 12.17 22.81 -24.20
CA GLU A 111 13.24 22.07 -24.86
C GLU A 111 12.70 21.06 -25.90
N PHE A 112 11.59 20.38 -25.61
CA PHE A 112 10.94 19.48 -26.57
C PHE A 112 10.50 20.22 -27.85
N VAL A 113 9.83 21.37 -27.70
CA VAL A 113 9.33 22.18 -28.83
C VAL A 113 10.48 22.83 -29.62
N GLU A 114 11.55 23.24 -28.93
CA GLU A 114 12.72 23.90 -29.53
C GLU A 114 13.76 22.92 -30.08
N GLY A 115 13.57 21.60 -29.90
CA GLY A 115 14.52 20.56 -30.34
C GLY A 115 15.78 20.42 -29.45
N GLY A 116 15.69 20.81 -28.19
CA GLY A 116 16.72 20.64 -27.16
C GLY A 116 16.69 19.25 -26.47
N ASP A 117 17.51 19.08 -25.43
CA ASP A 117 17.67 17.82 -24.68
C ASP A 117 16.74 17.73 -23.47
N TRP A 118 15.43 17.71 -23.74
CA TRP A 118 14.39 17.65 -22.72
C TRP A 118 14.44 16.38 -21.85
N ARG A 119 15.01 15.28 -22.37
CA ARG A 119 15.20 14.04 -21.60
C ARG A 119 16.23 14.21 -20.48
N ALA A 120 17.29 14.97 -20.71
CA ALA A 120 18.23 15.32 -19.65
C ALA A 120 17.55 16.11 -18.52
N THR A 121 16.62 17.02 -18.87
CA THR A 121 15.82 17.76 -17.88
C THR A 121 14.91 16.83 -17.07
N LEU A 122 14.31 15.80 -17.69
CA LEU A 122 13.52 14.81 -16.95
C LEU A 122 14.38 13.95 -16.01
N ALA A 123 15.58 13.56 -16.44
CA ALA A 123 16.53 12.85 -15.57
C ALA A 123 16.98 13.72 -14.38
N GLU A 124 17.19 15.03 -14.61
CA GLU A 124 17.48 16.01 -13.57
C GLU A 124 16.31 16.13 -12.58
N CYS A 125 15.07 16.23 -13.07
CA CYS A 125 13.86 16.29 -12.26
C CYS A 125 13.75 15.06 -11.34
N ALA A 126 13.89 13.86 -11.89
CA ALA A 126 13.77 12.64 -11.10
C ALA A 126 14.91 12.47 -10.08
N ALA A 127 16.11 12.97 -10.39
CA ALA A 127 17.22 13.00 -9.44
C ALA A 127 16.97 14.02 -8.31
N ALA A 128 16.37 15.16 -8.62
CA ALA A 128 15.96 16.15 -7.63
C ALA A 128 14.89 15.59 -6.68
N ASP A 129 13.85 14.95 -7.22
CA ASP A 129 12.81 14.27 -6.44
C ASP A 129 13.42 13.20 -5.50
N THR A 130 14.30 12.37 -6.05
CA THR A 130 15.06 11.36 -5.28
C THR A 130 15.87 11.98 -4.14
N THR A 131 16.46 13.16 -4.36
CA THR A 131 17.28 13.86 -3.37
C THR A 131 16.41 14.51 -2.29
N ALA A 132 15.21 14.99 -2.64
CA ALA A 132 14.26 15.61 -1.74
C ALA A 132 13.53 14.59 -0.85
N HIS A 133 13.49 13.30 -1.25
CA HIS A 133 12.80 12.26 -0.51
C HIS A 133 13.31 12.12 0.94
N PRO A 134 12.42 12.14 1.96
CA PRO A 134 12.82 12.24 3.38
C PRO A 134 13.61 11.02 3.89
N GLY A 135 13.38 9.84 3.32
CA GLY A 135 14.14 8.64 3.67
C GLY A 135 15.51 8.51 2.98
N GLY A 136 15.90 9.50 2.17
CA GLY A 136 17.18 9.55 1.46
C GLY A 136 17.29 8.55 0.31
N THR A 137 18.53 8.29 -0.13
CA THR A 137 18.82 7.40 -1.26
C THR A 137 19.03 5.95 -0.84
N LEU A 138 18.79 5.05 -1.80
CA LEU A 138 19.10 3.64 -1.65
C LEU A 138 20.63 3.45 -1.53
N LYS A 139 21.05 2.61 -0.59
CA LYS A 139 22.46 2.33 -0.34
C LYS A 139 22.93 1.09 -1.09
N GLY A 140 24.16 1.15 -1.60
CA GLY A 140 24.80 0.03 -2.29
C GLY A 140 24.21 -0.24 -3.66
N ASP A 141 24.32 -1.48 -4.11
CA ASP A 141 23.86 -1.98 -5.41
C ASP A 141 22.55 -2.80 -5.29
N TYR A 142 21.81 -2.63 -4.20
CA TYR A 142 20.55 -3.35 -3.98
C TYR A 142 19.58 -3.07 -5.12
N GLN A 143 19.03 -4.13 -5.69
CA GLN A 143 18.01 -4.06 -6.72
C GLN A 143 16.70 -4.58 -6.13
N PRO A 144 15.70 -3.70 -5.94
CA PRO A 144 14.39 -4.13 -5.52
C PRO A 144 13.82 -5.20 -6.47
N PRO A 145 13.11 -6.19 -5.92
CA PRO A 145 12.54 -7.25 -6.73
C PRO A 145 11.42 -6.70 -7.61
N ILE A 146 11.58 -6.87 -8.92
CA ILE A 146 10.57 -6.52 -9.91
C ILE A 146 9.80 -7.79 -10.30
N ALA A 147 8.50 -7.66 -10.50
CA ALA A 147 7.67 -8.70 -11.09
C ALA A 147 7.42 -8.40 -12.56
N THR A 148 7.36 -9.45 -13.37
CA THR A 148 6.93 -9.35 -14.77
C THR A 148 5.48 -9.78 -14.90
N HIS A 149 4.72 -9.07 -15.72
CA HIS A 149 3.31 -9.35 -15.97
C HIS A 149 3.11 -9.74 -17.44
N GLN A 150 2.36 -10.80 -17.67
CA GLN A 150 2.02 -11.33 -18.99
C GLN A 150 0.55 -11.72 -19.02
N ALA A 151 0.00 -11.89 -20.24
CA ALA A 151 -1.30 -12.52 -20.41
C ALA A 151 -1.26 -13.92 -19.78
N GLY A 152 -2.13 -14.13 -18.80
CA GLY A 152 -2.29 -15.40 -18.10
C GLY A 152 -3.37 -16.28 -18.72
N TYR A 153 -3.79 -17.28 -17.96
CA TYR A 153 -4.86 -18.17 -18.37
C TYR A 153 -6.21 -17.44 -18.45
N MET A 154 -6.95 -17.61 -19.56
CA MET A 154 -8.31 -17.08 -19.78
C MET A 154 -8.47 -15.58 -19.40
N ASP A 155 -7.71 -14.72 -20.08
CA ASP A 155 -7.67 -13.26 -19.83
C ASP A 155 -7.21 -12.88 -18.41
N GLY A 156 -6.61 -13.82 -17.69
CA GLY A 156 -5.96 -13.60 -16.42
C GLY A 156 -4.65 -12.83 -16.55
N THR A 157 -4.03 -12.54 -15.40
CA THR A 157 -2.68 -11.98 -15.34
C THR A 157 -1.72 -13.01 -14.78
N LEU A 158 -0.72 -13.37 -15.57
CA LEU A 158 0.42 -14.15 -15.11
C LEU A 158 1.47 -13.19 -14.57
N THR A 159 1.73 -13.28 -13.27
CA THR A 159 2.79 -12.53 -12.58
C THR A 159 3.92 -13.47 -12.20
N THR A 160 5.14 -13.14 -12.62
CA THR A 160 6.35 -13.92 -12.31
C THR A 160 7.36 -13.04 -11.59
N GLY A 161 7.74 -13.42 -10.37
CA GLY A 161 8.77 -12.73 -9.60
C GLY A 161 10.16 -12.88 -10.21
N SER A 162 11.00 -11.86 -10.07
CA SER A 162 12.37 -11.80 -10.62
C SER A 162 13.30 -12.95 -10.22
N LYS A 163 13.02 -13.65 -9.12
CA LYS A 163 13.82 -14.75 -8.57
C LYS A 163 13.11 -16.11 -8.68
N TYR A 164 12.02 -16.19 -9.45
CA TYR A 164 11.31 -17.44 -9.66
C TYR A 164 12.10 -18.39 -10.56
N THR A 165 12.42 -19.58 -10.04
CA THR A 165 13.18 -20.63 -10.77
C THR A 165 12.39 -21.94 -10.90
N GLY A 166 11.07 -21.91 -10.69
CA GLY A 166 10.23 -23.10 -10.62
C GLY A 166 9.65 -23.34 -9.22
N TYR A 167 8.93 -24.46 -9.06
CA TYR A 167 8.34 -24.83 -7.78
C TYR A 167 9.44 -25.23 -6.77
N ARG A 168 9.40 -24.62 -5.58
CA ARG A 168 10.36 -24.84 -4.49
C ARG A 168 9.62 -25.06 -3.17
N ASP A 169 10.29 -25.68 -2.21
CA ASP A 169 9.74 -25.85 -0.87
C ASP A 169 9.66 -24.50 -0.15
N ALA A 170 8.50 -24.18 0.45
CA ALA A 170 8.30 -22.91 1.16
C ALA A 170 9.35 -22.67 2.26
N THR A 171 9.91 -23.73 2.86
CA THR A 171 10.94 -23.57 3.90
C THR A 171 12.24 -23.00 3.33
N GLU A 172 12.60 -23.39 2.10
CA GLU A 172 13.76 -22.85 1.39
C GLU A 172 13.50 -21.41 0.96
N ILE A 173 12.32 -21.16 0.36
CA ILE A 173 11.91 -19.81 -0.03
C ILE A 173 11.91 -18.87 1.17
N CYS A 174 11.43 -19.30 2.35
CA CYS A 174 11.49 -18.49 3.56
C CYS A 174 12.91 -18.17 4.04
N LYS A 175 13.91 -19.02 3.76
CA LYS A 175 15.31 -18.69 4.08
C LYS A 175 15.81 -17.58 3.16
N ASP A 176 15.50 -17.69 1.88
CA ASP A 176 15.90 -16.70 0.87
C ASP A 176 15.22 -15.34 1.11
N ILE A 177 13.90 -15.33 1.39
CA ILE A 177 13.16 -14.11 1.76
C ILE A 177 13.79 -13.43 2.99
N ARG A 178 14.20 -14.18 4.02
CA ARG A 178 14.87 -13.59 5.19
C ARG A 178 16.21 -12.96 4.82
N ALA A 179 16.97 -13.57 3.91
CA ALA A 179 18.23 -13.01 3.42
C ALA A 179 17.97 -11.71 2.64
N ASP A 180 16.96 -11.69 1.78
CA ASP A 180 16.55 -10.52 1.01
C ASP A 180 16.06 -9.37 1.89
N LEU A 181 15.24 -9.65 2.90
CA LEU A 181 14.79 -8.64 3.87
C LEU A 181 15.98 -8.03 4.63
N LYS A 182 16.98 -8.84 5.00
CA LYS A 182 18.20 -8.34 5.64
C LYS A 182 19.01 -7.45 4.68
N ALA A 183 19.14 -7.85 3.41
CA ALA A 183 19.82 -7.05 2.40
C ALA A 183 19.08 -5.72 2.15
N ALA A 184 17.75 -5.76 2.06
CA ALA A 184 16.90 -4.58 1.92
C ALA A 184 17.05 -3.59 3.07
N VAL A 185 17.08 -4.07 4.31
CA VAL A 185 17.35 -3.23 5.50
C VAL A 185 18.74 -2.62 5.44
N ALA A 186 19.78 -3.41 5.10
CA ALA A 186 21.14 -2.91 4.97
C ALA A 186 21.28 -1.83 3.87
N ALA A 187 20.46 -1.95 2.81
CA ALA A 187 20.40 -1.02 1.70
C ALA A 187 19.53 0.23 1.98
N ASN A 188 18.95 0.38 3.17
CA ASN A 188 17.97 1.43 3.48
C ASN A 188 16.65 1.34 2.67
N TYR A 189 16.41 0.24 1.95
CA TYR A 189 15.18 0.02 1.20
C TYR A 189 13.97 -0.20 2.12
N LEU A 190 14.22 -0.84 3.26
CA LEU A 190 13.26 -1.10 4.33
C LEU A 190 13.76 -0.49 5.66
N PRO A 191 12.86 -0.05 6.58
CA PRO A 191 13.27 0.59 7.82
C PRO A 191 14.03 -0.35 8.75
N ALA A 192 15.18 0.09 9.27
CA ALA A 192 16.04 -0.73 10.13
C ALA A 192 15.51 -0.96 11.56
N ALA A 193 14.60 -0.09 12.02
CA ALA A 193 13.99 -0.19 13.34
C ALA A 193 12.93 -1.31 13.44
N LEU A 194 12.46 -1.82 12.30
CA LEU A 194 11.38 -2.80 12.25
C LEU A 194 11.91 -4.24 12.28
N LYS A 195 11.04 -5.15 12.71
CA LYS A 195 11.31 -6.59 12.71
C LYS A 195 10.43 -7.29 11.70
N TYR A 196 11.03 -8.14 10.87
CA TYR A 196 10.32 -8.90 9.84
C TYR A 196 10.23 -10.37 10.22
N SER A 197 9.01 -10.87 10.42
CA SER A 197 8.73 -12.27 10.77
C SER A 197 8.22 -13.03 9.54
N VAL A 198 9.05 -13.94 9.03
CA VAL A 198 8.68 -14.83 7.91
C VAL A 198 8.21 -16.17 8.44
N LYS A 199 6.97 -16.55 8.12
CA LYS A 199 6.36 -17.84 8.46
C LYS A 199 5.83 -18.53 7.21
N ASN A 200 5.84 -19.86 7.22
CA ASN A 200 5.20 -20.67 6.21
C ASN A 200 4.23 -21.67 6.84
N ASP A 201 3.19 -22.00 6.10
CA ASP A 201 2.29 -23.11 6.41
C ASP A 201 2.18 -24.03 5.19
N LYS A 202 2.11 -25.33 5.45
CA LYS A 202 1.91 -26.36 4.43
C LYS A 202 0.59 -27.06 4.68
N TYR A 203 -0.18 -27.28 3.64
CA TYR A 203 -1.49 -27.92 3.72
C TYR A 203 -1.74 -28.80 2.49
N SER A 204 -2.81 -29.60 2.54
CA SER A 204 -3.16 -30.48 1.43
C SER A 204 -3.49 -29.63 0.19
N GLY A 205 -2.66 -29.75 -0.84
CA GLY A 205 -2.84 -28.99 -2.09
C GLY A 205 -2.08 -27.67 -2.16
N GLY A 206 -1.24 -27.30 -1.19
CA GLY A 206 -0.43 -26.09 -1.34
C GLY A 206 0.43 -25.70 -0.14
N GLN A 207 0.98 -24.50 -0.25
CA GLN A 207 1.80 -23.87 0.77
C GLN A 207 1.56 -22.34 0.75
N SER A 208 1.70 -21.71 1.90
CA SER A 208 1.61 -20.25 2.05
C SER A 208 2.84 -19.71 2.74
N ILE A 209 3.15 -18.44 2.48
CA ILE A 209 4.21 -17.69 3.12
C ILE A 209 3.63 -16.34 3.55
N THR A 210 3.70 -16.05 4.84
CA THR A 210 3.30 -14.75 5.39
C THR A 210 4.53 -14.05 5.96
N VAL A 211 4.71 -12.79 5.58
CA VAL A 211 5.70 -11.89 6.18
C VAL A 211 4.97 -10.84 6.99
N THR A 212 5.15 -10.88 8.32
CA THR A 212 4.59 -9.90 9.24
C THR A 212 5.65 -8.86 9.59
N VAL A 213 5.34 -7.58 9.36
CA VAL A 213 6.17 -6.44 9.76
C VAL A 213 5.77 -6.01 11.17
N GLN A 214 6.70 -6.04 12.11
CA GLN A 214 6.46 -5.74 13.53
C GLN A 214 7.17 -4.44 13.90
N GLY A 215 6.53 -3.65 14.78
CA GLY A 215 7.10 -2.42 15.34
C GLY A 215 6.54 -1.12 14.76
N VAL A 216 5.59 -1.18 13.83
CA VAL A 216 4.80 -0.01 13.40
C VAL A 216 3.57 0.08 14.30
N SER A 217 3.31 1.27 14.87
CA SER A 217 2.11 1.49 15.69
C SER A 217 0.87 1.71 14.82
N ASP A 218 -0.33 1.56 15.40
CA ASP A 218 -1.55 1.93 14.69
C ASP A 218 -1.61 3.44 14.39
N GLU A 219 -1.03 4.27 15.28
CA GLU A 219 -0.88 5.71 15.11
C GLU A 219 0.00 6.08 13.89
N ASP A 220 1.11 5.36 13.69
CA ASP A 220 2.01 5.61 12.56
C ASP A 220 1.44 5.09 11.24
N ARG A 221 0.71 3.97 11.27
CA ARG A 221 0.23 3.31 10.04
C ARG A 221 -1.10 3.86 9.52
N LEU A 222 -1.89 4.55 10.35
CA LEU A 222 -3.23 5.02 10.03
C LEU A 222 -3.27 6.55 9.88
N ASP A 223 -4.11 7.02 8.99
CA ASP A 223 -4.42 8.43 8.84
C ASP A 223 -5.50 8.84 9.84
N PRO A 224 -5.21 9.74 10.80
CA PRO A 224 -6.18 10.16 11.80
C PRO A 224 -7.27 11.07 11.22
N THR A 225 -7.09 11.58 9.99
CA THR A 225 -7.99 12.53 9.32
C THR A 225 -8.77 11.92 8.16
N GLU A 226 -8.20 10.94 7.46
CA GLU A 226 -8.84 10.25 6.35
C GLU A 226 -9.48 8.94 6.78
N LEU A 227 -10.75 8.76 6.41
CA LEU A 227 -11.47 7.50 6.54
C LEU A 227 -11.57 6.80 5.18
N ASP A 228 -11.57 5.48 5.18
CA ASP A 228 -11.86 4.66 4.02
C ASP A 228 -13.39 4.57 3.76
N HIS A 229 -13.78 3.79 2.76
CA HIS A 229 -15.19 3.60 2.39
C HIS A 229 -16.03 2.88 3.46
N ASN A 230 -15.40 2.21 4.43
CA ASN A 230 -16.05 1.53 5.54
C ASN A 230 -16.15 2.43 6.78
N GLY A 231 -15.56 3.63 6.74
CA GLY A 231 -15.48 4.53 7.88
C GLY A 231 -14.33 4.20 8.84
N ASP A 232 -13.43 3.29 8.47
CA ASP A 232 -12.21 3.00 9.21
C ASP A 232 -11.12 3.99 8.81
N HIS A 233 -10.16 4.26 9.70
CA HIS A 233 -9.01 5.09 9.34
C HIS A 233 -8.24 4.46 8.18
N LYS A 234 -7.95 5.27 7.15
CA LYS A 234 -7.22 4.83 5.97
C LYS A 234 -5.76 4.56 6.34
N LYS A 235 -5.10 3.64 5.63
CA LYS A 235 -3.65 3.45 5.79
C LYS A 235 -2.89 4.65 5.23
N MET A 236 -1.83 5.04 5.93
CA MET A 236 -0.84 6.00 5.46
C MET A 236 -0.21 5.55 4.14
N PRO A 237 0.04 6.46 3.18
CA PRO A 237 0.73 6.13 1.93
C PRO A 237 2.05 5.39 2.15
N GLU A 238 2.82 5.79 3.16
CA GLU A 238 4.12 5.19 3.51
C GLU A 238 3.96 3.79 4.12
N ALA A 239 2.87 3.54 4.85
CA ALA A 239 2.54 2.21 5.35
C ALA A 239 2.09 1.28 4.21
N VAL A 240 1.33 1.80 3.24
CA VAL A 240 0.96 1.07 2.02
C VAL A 240 2.21 0.75 1.20
N GLU A 241 3.13 1.70 1.08
CA GLU A 241 4.39 1.51 0.38
C GLU A 241 5.26 0.45 1.07
N LEU A 242 5.37 0.49 2.41
CA LEU A 242 6.08 -0.54 3.18
C LEU A 242 5.50 -1.94 2.92
N GLU A 243 4.17 -2.09 2.95
CA GLU A 243 3.51 -3.36 2.62
C GLU A 243 3.82 -3.81 1.20
N LYS A 244 3.73 -2.91 0.20
CA LYS A 244 4.06 -3.22 -1.20
C LYS A 244 5.50 -3.68 -1.37
N ARG A 245 6.46 -3.00 -0.73
CA ARG A 245 7.89 -3.37 -0.82
C ARG A 245 8.16 -4.74 -0.21
N VAL A 246 7.57 -5.03 0.95
CA VAL A 246 7.72 -6.33 1.61
C VAL A 246 6.98 -7.43 0.83
N ASP A 247 5.82 -7.13 0.24
CA ASP A 247 5.09 -8.04 -0.62
C ASP A 247 5.87 -8.36 -1.91
N ALA A 248 6.52 -7.36 -2.51
CA ALA A 248 7.39 -7.56 -3.68
C ALA A 248 8.57 -8.50 -3.36
N ILE A 249 9.22 -8.32 -2.19
CA ILE A 249 10.27 -9.25 -1.72
C ILE A 249 9.70 -10.64 -1.47
N THR A 250 8.53 -10.72 -0.84
CA THR A 250 7.85 -11.99 -0.58
C THR A 250 7.56 -12.71 -1.87
N ASN A 251 7.02 -12.03 -2.87
CA ASN A 251 6.59 -12.60 -4.15
C ASN A 251 7.70 -12.65 -5.22
N ALA A 252 8.94 -12.23 -4.91
CA ALA A 252 10.08 -12.33 -5.82
C ALA A 252 10.35 -13.77 -6.28
N TYR A 253 10.00 -14.74 -5.44
CA TYR A 253 10.15 -16.18 -5.71
C TYR A 253 8.86 -16.85 -6.18
N ASN A 254 7.80 -16.10 -6.45
CA ASN A 254 6.48 -16.63 -6.76
C ASN A 254 6.19 -16.59 -8.27
N ARG A 255 5.28 -17.47 -8.69
CA ARG A 255 4.59 -17.38 -9.98
C ARG A 255 3.11 -17.53 -9.70
N THR A 256 2.34 -16.54 -10.12
CA THR A 256 0.90 -16.45 -9.87
C THR A 256 0.19 -16.23 -11.19
N ASP A 257 -0.63 -17.19 -11.59
CA ASP A 257 -1.56 -17.08 -12.72
C ASP A 257 -2.98 -17.04 -12.15
N ARG A 258 -3.61 -15.86 -12.19
CA ARG A 258 -4.97 -15.64 -11.67
C ARG A 258 -5.88 -15.18 -12.80
N GLY A 259 -6.96 -15.92 -12.99
CA GLY A 259 -8.05 -15.52 -13.88
C GLY A 259 -8.92 -14.45 -13.21
N ASN A 260 -9.29 -13.39 -13.91
CA ASN A 260 -10.10 -12.30 -13.33
C ASN A 260 -11.55 -12.72 -13.04
N ASN A 261 -12.06 -13.73 -13.74
CA ASN A 261 -13.48 -14.14 -13.70
C ASN A 261 -13.70 -15.55 -13.12
N TYR A 262 -12.64 -16.22 -12.68
CA TYR A 262 -12.71 -17.62 -12.25
C TYR A 262 -12.05 -17.79 -10.89
N ASP A 263 -12.60 -18.69 -10.06
CA ASP A 263 -11.98 -19.17 -8.82
C ASP A 263 -10.80 -20.12 -9.12
N TYR A 264 -9.98 -19.72 -10.10
CA TYR A 264 -8.80 -20.44 -10.55
C TYR A 264 -7.57 -19.59 -10.25
N ALA A 265 -6.71 -20.12 -9.38
CA ALA A 265 -5.40 -19.56 -9.10
C ALA A 265 -4.36 -20.68 -9.18
N ASN A 266 -3.42 -20.54 -10.12
CA ASN A 266 -2.24 -21.38 -10.15
C ASN A 266 -1.06 -20.60 -9.56
N VAL A 267 -0.75 -20.90 -8.30
CA VAL A 267 0.30 -20.23 -7.55
C VAL A 267 1.36 -21.23 -7.08
N ALA A 268 2.62 -20.82 -7.09
CA ALA A 268 3.68 -21.64 -6.49
C ALA A 268 3.52 -21.69 -4.95
N TYR A 269 3.06 -20.58 -4.37
CA TYR A 269 2.59 -20.48 -2.99
C TYR A 269 1.73 -19.22 -2.81
N TRP A 270 0.96 -19.18 -1.73
CA TRP A 270 0.22 -17.98 -1.33
C TRP A 270 1.11 -17.07 -0.50
N GLY A 271 1.79 -16.12 -1.16
CA GLY A 271 2.62 -15.09 -0.54
C GLY A 271 1.80 -13.87 -0.14
N ARG A 272 2.00 -13.36 1.08
CA ARG A 272 1.45 -12.07 1.52
C ARG A 272 2.37 -11.37 2.52
N ALA A 273 2.38 -10.04 2.47
CA ALA A 273 2.94 -9.20 3.53
C ALA A 273 1.82 -8.49 4.30
N GLU A 274 2.00 -8.29 5.61
CA GLU A 274 1.08 -7.52 6.45
C GLU A 274 1.84 -6.77 7.55
N ILE A 275 1.38 -5.56 7.91
CA ILE A 275 1.85 -4.86 9.10
C ILE A 275 1.07 -5.38 10.33
N GLU A 276 1.79 -5.76 11.38
CA GLU A 276 1.21 -6.17 12.68
C GLU A 276 0.46 -4.97 13.28
N THR A 277 -0.82 -5.16 13.57
CA THR A 277 -1.61 -4.15 14.30
C THR A 277 -1.26 -4.17 15.78
N ASP A 278 -1.56 -3.07 16.48
CA ASP A 278 -1.36 -2.98 17.93
C ASP A 278 -2.12 -4.09 18.67
N TRP A 279 -3.35 -4.39 18.25
CA TRP A 279 -4.12 -5.51 18.80
C TRP A 279 -3.44 -6.87 18.58
N ALA A 280 -2.89 -7.10 17.37
CA ALA A 280 -2.19 -8.35 17.07
C ALA A 280 -0.88 -8.48 17.88
N ARG A 281 -0.17 -7.37 18.10
CA ARG A 281 0.99 -7.29 18.98
C ARG A 281 0.62 -7.66 20.41
N ASP A 282 -0.41 -7.04 20.98
CA ASP A 282 -0.87 -7.31 22.35
C ASP A 282 -1.29 -8.77 22.51
N PHE A 283 -2.03 -9.31 21.52
CA PHE A 283 -2.43 -10.71 21.51
C PHE A 283 -1.21 -11.64 21.51
N ARG A 284 -0.25 -11.41 20.61
CA ARG A 284 1.00 -12.20 20.51
C ARG A 284 1.78 -12.19 21.83
N GLU A 285 1.91 -11.03 22.46
CA GLU A 285 2.64 -10.86 23.72
C GLU A 285 1.93 -11.56 24.87
N SER A 286 0.60 -11.45 24.94
CA SER A 286 -0.21 -12.15 25.94
C SER A 286 -0.11 -13.68 25.80
N GLU A 287 -0.15 -14.22 24.58
CA GLU A 287 -0.01 -15.65 24.32
C GLU A 287 1.40 -16.15 24.62
N ALA A 288 2.42 -15.36 24.29
CA ALA A 288 3.81 -15.68 24.63
C ALA A 288 4.01 -15.73 26.16
N ALA A 289 3.42 -14.79 26.90
CA ALA A 289 3.45 -14.77 28.36
C ALA A 289 2.74 -16.00 28.96
N LYS A 290 1.56 -16.37 28.47
CA LYS A 290 0.83 -17.58 28.92
C LYS A 290 1.64 -18.86 28.68
N ARG A 291 2.25 -19.01 27.49
CA ARG A 291 3.09 -20.17 27.17
C ARG A 291 4.33 -20.26 28.05
N LYS A 292 4.96 -19.12 28.34
CA LYS A 292 6.09 -19.05 29.26
C LYS A 292 5.66 -19.49 30.67
N ALA A 293 4.56 -18.95 31.19
CA ALA A 293 4.03 -19.32 32.50
C ALA A 293 3.68 -20.81 32.60
N ALA A 294 3.06 -21.39 31.56
CA ALA A 294 2.75 -22.81 31.51
C ALA A 294 4.00 -23.71 31.51
N ARG A 295 5.06 -23.29 30.80
CA ARG A 295 6.35 -23.99 30.81
C ARG A 295 7.02 -23.90 32.18
N ASP A 296 7.04 -22.72 32.79
CA ASP A 296 7.68 -22.51 34.09
C ASP A 296 6.94 -23.29 35.21
N ALA A 297 5.61 -23.36 35.14
CA ALA A 297 4.81 -24.19 36.05
C ALA A 297 5.12 -25.69 35.90
N ARG A 298 5.36 -26.18 34.67
CA ARG A 298 5.72 -27.58 34.42
C ARG A 298 7.13 -27.93 34.91
N VAL A 299 8.04 -26.97 34.98
CA VAL A 299 9.41 -27.20 35.48
C VAL A 299 9.46 -27.21 37.01
N ASN A 300 8.56 -26.48 37.66
CA ASN A 300 8.53 -26.29 39.12
C ASN A 300 7.53 -27.19 39.88
N GLY A 301 6.71 -27.96 39.17
CA GLY A 301 5.73 -28.91 39.75
C GLY A 301 6.08 -30.34 39.41
#